data_AF-A0A0J6RZM3-F1
#
_entry.id   AF-A0A0J6RZM3-F1
#
_cell.length_a   1.000
_cell.length_b   1.000
_cell.length_c   1.000
_cell.angle_alpha   90.00
_cell.angle_beta   90.00
_cell.angle_gamma   90.00
#
_symmetry.space_group_name_H-M   'P 1'
#
loop_
_entity.id
_entity.type
_entity.pdbx_description
1 polymer ?
#
loop_
_entity_poly.entity_id
_entity_poly.type
_entity_poly.pdbx_seq_one_letter_code
_entity_poly.pdbx_strand_id
1 'polypeptide(L)'
;MPARPSRSVILGALALLAAAAETSPAPGTVAMVSQGVALIYGSDEVAIEAGRRLADHLDVTVLLSRPRDVPVPRRHEFPVLQGSVMSASGHLGAFSLRIDDYAV
;
A
#
# COMPACT_ATOMS: atom_id res chain seq x y z
N MET A 1 -33.82 28.51 9.26
CA MET A 1 -34.54 28.24 8.00
C MET A 1 -33.54 27.60 7.03
N PRO A 2 -33.65 26.32 6.65
CA PRO A 2 -32.67 25.70 5.75
C PRO A 2 -32.81 26.25 4.33
N ALA A 3 -31.68 26.55 3.70
CA ALA A 3 -31.62 27.00 2.32
C ALA A 3 -32.11 25.89 1.38
N ARG A 4 -33.02 26.21 0.46
CA ARG A 4 -33.46 25.26 -0.58
C ARG A 4 -32.30 25.01 -1.55
N PRO A 5 -32.00 23.74 -1.89
CA PRO A 5 -30.96 23.43 -2.86
C PRO A 5 -31.30 24.04 -4.22
N SER A 6 -30.27 24.52 -4.92
CA SER A 6 -30.38 25.08 -6.28
C SER A 6 -30.83 24.00 -7.27
N ARG A 7 -31.56 24.41 -8.32
CA ARG A 7 -32.00 23.54 -9.43
C ARG A 7 -30.85 22.72 -10.04
N SER A 8 -29.65 23.28 -10.08
CA SER A 8 -28.44 22.60 -10.58
C SER A 8 -28.04 21.41 -9.68
N VAL A 9 -28.14 21.57 -8.36
CA VAL A 9 -27.82 20.51 -7.38
C VAL A 9 -28.82 19.35 -7.47
N ILE A 10 -30.10 19.65 -7.65
CA ILE A 10 -31.15 18.63 -7.81
C ILE A 10 -30.94 17.85 -9.12
N LEU A 11 -30.65 18.54 -10.22
CA LEU A 11 -30.41 17.89 -11.52
C LEU A 11 -29.16 17.02 -11.50
N GLY A 12 -28.07 17.47 -10.85
CA GLY A 12 -26.85 16.68 -10.69
C GLY A 12 -27.09 15.41 -9.86
N ALA A 13 -27.85 15.50 -8.78
CA ALA A 13 -28.21 14.34 -7.97
C ALA A 13 -29.07 13.34 -8.76
N LEU A 14 -30.06 13.83 -9.52
CA LEU A 14 -30.89 12.97 -10.38
C LEU A 14 -30.08 12.29 -11.49
N ALA A 15 -29.14 13.00 -12.12
CA ALA A 15 -28.24 12.43 -13.11
C ALA A 15 -27.34 11.32 -12.52
N LEU A 16 -26.84 11.52 -11.30
CA LEU A 16 -26.03 10.51 -10.61
C LEU A 16 -26.86 9.27 -10.24
N LEU A 17 -28.09 9.46 -9.76
CA LEU A 17 -29.01 8.35 -9.46
C LEU A 17 -29.36 7.58 -10.73
N ALA A 18 -29.59 8.26 -11.86
CA ALA A 18 -29.86 7.61 -13.14
C ALA A 18 -28.68 6.75 -13.62
N ALA A 19 -27.44 7.27 -13.49
CA ALA A 19 -26.23 6.51 -13.84
C ALA A 19 -26.00 5.31 -12.91
N ALA A 20 -26.31 5.43 -11.61
CA ALA A 20 -26.19 4.32 -10.66
C ALA A 20 -27.26 3.23 -10.85
N ALA A 21 -28.38 3.56 -11.50
CA ALA A 21 -29.45 2.60 -11.82
C ALA A 21 -29.12 1.72 -13.04
N GLU A 22 -28.04 2.02 -13.77
CA GLU A 22 -27.55 1.17 -14.84
C GLU A 22 -27.15 -0.19 -14.27
N THR A 23 -27.75 -1.26 -14.80
CA THR A 23 -27.39 -2.62 -14.40
C THR A 23 -26.02 -2.96 -15.01
N SER A 24 -24.99 -2.83 -14.19
CA SER A 24 -23.65 -3.32 -14.52
C SER A 24 -23.55 -4.80 -14.14
N PRO A 25 -22.90 -5.67 -14.94
CA PRO A 25 -22.63 -7.03 -14.53
C PRO A 25 -21.86 -7.01 -13.20
N ALA A 26 -22.16 -7.96 -12.32
CA ALA A 26 -21.44 -8.10 -11.06
C ALA A 26 -19.93 -8.17 -11.35
N PRO A 27 -19.09 -7.38 -10.68
CA PRO A 27 -17.66 -7.42 -10.91
C PRO A 27 -17.14 -8.82 -10.61
N GLY A 28 -16.30 -9.33 -11.51
CA GLY A 28 -15.62 -10.59 -11.28
C GLY A 28 -14.75 -10.50 -10.03
N THR A 29 -14.70 -11.58 -9.24
CA THR A 29 -13.76 -11.70 -8.14
C THR A 29 -12.57 -12.53 -8.59
N VAL A 30 -11.38 -12.13 -8.18
CA VAL A 30 -10.14 -12.87 -8.43
C VAL A 30 -9.70 -13.46 -7.09
N ALA A 31 -9.62 -14.79 -7.03
CA ALA A 31 -9.07 -15.47 -5.86
C ALA A 31 -7.56 -15.23 -5.80
N MET A 32 -7.06 -14.90 -4.61
CA MET A 32 -5.64 -14.67 -4.37
C MET A 32 -5.26 -15.27 -3.02
N VAL A 33 -4.12 -15.97 -3.02
CA VAL A 33 -3.53 -16.52 -1.80
C VAL A 33 -2.29 -15.69 -1.45
N SER A 34 -2.25 -15.19 -0.22
CA SER A 34 -1.04 -14.54 0.30
C SER A 34 0.10 -15.54 0.37
N GLN A 35 1.26 -15.19 -0.19
CA GLN A 35 2.46 -16.01 -0.11
C GLN A 35 3.18 -15.85 1.24
N GLY A 36 2.64 -15.05 2.15
CA GLY A 36 3.25 -14.80 3.46
C GLY A 36 4.48 -13.90 3.41
N VAL A 37 4.77 -13.23 2.28
CA VAL A 37 5.94 -12.36 2.12
C VAL A 37 5.52 -10.89 2.14
N ALA A 38 6.29 -10.04 2.84
CA ALA A 38 6.04 -8.61 2.92
C ALA A 38 7.34 -7.79 2.82
N LEU A 39 7.31 -6.73 2.01
CA LEU A 39 8.34 -5.69 1.99
C LEU A 39 7.80 -4.43 2.66
N ILE A 40 8.52 -3.92 3.64
CA ILE A 40 8.23 -2.64 4.30
C ILE A 40 9.22 -1.61 3.80
N TYR A 41 8.73 -0.53 3.22
CA TYR A 41 9.55 0.58 2.74
C TYR A 41 9.38 1.81 3.62
N GLY A 42 10.48 2.40 4.09
CA GLY A 42 10.44 3.60 4.93
C GLY A 42 11.81 4.29 5.01
N SER A 43 12.00 5.17 6.00
CA SER A 43 13.25 5.93 6.16
C SER A 43 13.78 5.96 7.60
N ASP A 44 13.03 5.39 8.55
CA ASP A 44 13.28 5.52 9.98
C ASP A 44 12.89 4.25 10.77
N GLU A 45 12.97 4.34 12.11
CA GLU A 45 12.69 3.25 13.04
C GLU A 45 11.23 2.74 12.96
N VAL A 46 10.28 3.55 12.48
CA VAL A 46 8.88 3.12 12.36
C VAL A 46 8.76 1.95 11.38
N ALA A 47 9.56 1.93 10.32
CA ALA A 47 9.59 0.83 9.36
C ALA A 47 10.15 -0.46 9.98
N ILE A 48 11.15 -0.33 10.86
CA ILE A 48 11.72 -1.48 11.59
C ILE A 48 10.70 -2.03 12.58
N GLU A 49 10.02 -1.15 13.33
CA GLU A 49 9.01 -1.55 14.30
C GLU A 49 7.79 -2.20 13.64
N ALA A 50 7.36 -1.69 12.47
CA ALA A 50 6.37 -2.35 11.64
C ALA A 50 6.83 -3.75 11.22
N GLY A 51 8.11 -3.91 10.90
CA GLY A 51 8.70 -5.21 10.57
C GLY A 51 8.60 -6.21 11.70
N ARG A 52 8.95 -5.81 12.93
CA ARG A 52 8.85 -6.67 14.12
C ARG A 52 7.44 -7.18 14.35
N ARG A 53 6.44 -6.30 14.22
CA ARG A 53 5.03 -6.67 14.44
C ARG A 53 4.49 -7.66 13.41
N LEU A 54 5.07 -7.66 12.21
CA LEU A 54 4.63 -8.53 11.13
C LEU A 54 5.47 -9.81 11.02
N ALA A 55 6.68 -9.84 11.57
CA ALA A 55 7.61 -10.96 11.49
C ALA A 55 7.09 -12.25 12.15
N ASP A 56 6.17 -12.15 13.12
CA ASP A 56 5.52 -13.31 13.74
C ASP A 56 4.58 -14.07 12.78
N HIS A 57 4.18 -13.44 11.67
CA HIS A 57 3.19 -13.97 10.74
C HIS A 57 3.65 -14.00 9.29
N LEU A 58 4.64 -13.19 8.93
CA LEU A 58 5.10 -12.97 7.55
C LEU A 58 6.62 -13.05 7.47
N ASP A 59 7.12 -13.51 6.33
CA ASP A 59 8.50 -13.33 5.92
C ASP A 59 8.71 -11.86 5.49
N VAL A 60 9.29 -11.08 6.40
CA VAL A 60 9.41 -9.64 6.26
C VAL A 60 10.80 -9.28 5.73
N THR A 61 10.85 -8.31 4.82
CA THR A 61 12.06 -7.54 4.50
C THR A 61 11.78 -6.06 4.75
N VAL A 62 12.71 -5.34 5.35
CA VAL A 62 12.61 -3.89 5.52
C VAL A 62 13.60 -3.21 4.58
N LEU A 63 13.15 -2.24 3.78
CA LEU A 63 13.96 -1.41 2.90
C LEU A 63 13.94 0.03 3.39
N LEU A 64 15.10 0.55 3.79
CA LEU A 64 15.27 1.92 4.27
C LEU A 64 15.82 2.82 3.15
N SER A 65 15.05 3.85 2.81
CA SER A 65 15.48 4.92 1.92
C SER A 65 16.26 5.97 2.69
N ARG A 66 17.54 6.14 2.33
CA ARG A 66 18.45 7.16 2.87
C ARG A 66 18.38 7.28 4.41
N PRO A 67 18.72 6.22 5.16
CA PRO A 67 18.60 6.22 6.62
C PRO A 67 19.44 7.35 7.21
N ARG A 68 18.79 8.30 7.90
CA ARG A 68 19.48 9.30 8.73
C ARG A 68 19.33 8.87 10.18
N ASP A 69 20.45 8.55 10.84
CA ASP A 69 20.50 8.15 12.25
C ASP A 69 19.59 6.98 12.67
N VAL A 70 19.32 6.04 11.76
CA VAL A 70 18.62 4.81 12.14
C VAL A 70 19.64 3.79 12.64
N PRO A 71 19.64 3.41 13.92
CA PRO A 71 20.51 2.34 14.40
C PRO A 71 20.10 1.03 13.71
N VAL A 72 20.97 0.52 12.83
CA VAL A 72 20.76 -0.77 12.18
C VAL A 72 20.57 -1.84 13.27
N PRO A 73 19.43 -2.56 13.29
CA PRO A 73 19.18 -3.57 14.30
C PRO A 73 20.30 -4.62 14.27
N ARG A 74 20.99 -4.81 15.39
CA ARG A 74 22.04 -5.84 15.52
C ARG A 74 21.50 -7.27 15.59
N ARG A 75 20.17 -7.45 15.54
CA ARG A 75 19.49 -8.74 15.72
C ARG A 75 18.78 -9.17 14.45
N HIS A 76 19.00 -10.44 14.12
CA HIS A 76 18.65 -11.16 12.89
C HIS A 76 17.16 -11.57 12.82
N GLU A 77 16.21 -10.68 13.09
CA GLU A 77 14.78 -11.04 12.98
C GLU A 77 14.30 -11.05 11.52
N PHE A 78 14.79 -10.11 10.71
CA PHE A 78 14.51 -10.02 9.29
C PHE A 78 15.60 -9.18 8.60
N PRO A 79 15.80 -9.33 7.28
CA PRO A 79 16.72 -8.49 6.53
C PRO A 79 16.29 -7.02 6.55
N VAL A 80 17.25 -6.13 6.84
CA VAL A 80 17.12 -4.68 6.72
C VAL A 80 18.09 -4.21 5.65
N LEU A 81 17.55 -3.72 4.54
CA LEU A 81 18.26 -3.35 3.33
C LEU A 81 18.22 -1.84 3.15
N GLN A 82 19.18 -1.29 2.41
CA GLN A 82 19.15 0.11 1.99
C GLN A 82 18.82 0.19 0.50
N GLY A 83 17.98 1.15 0.12
CA GLY A 83 17.68 1.45 -1.27
C GLY A 83 16.47 2.36 -1.42
N SER A 84 16.28 2.90 -2.61
CA SER A 84 15.14 3.77 -2.94
C SER A 84 14.24 3.08 -3.97
N VAL A 85 12.96 2.91 -3.65
CA VAL A 85 11.98 2.39 -4.62
C VAL A 85 11.67 3.49 -5.64
N MET A 86 12.01 3.24 -6.90
CA MET A 86 11.75 4.15 -8.03
C MET A 86 10.41 3.89 -8.69
N SER A 87 9.98 2.63 -8.72
CA SER A 87 8.65 2.26 -9.20
C SER A 87 8.16 0.96 -8.56
N ALA A 88 6.84 0.86 -8.44
CA ALA A 88 6.13 -0.34 -8.02
C ALA A 88 5.01 -0.62 -9.03
N SER A 89 4.92 -1.85 -9.50
CA SER A 89 3.88 -2.29 -10.42
C SER A 89 3.34 -3.67 -10.01
N GLY A 90 2.20 -4.05 -10.59
CA GLY A 90 1.54 -5.32 -10.31
C GLY A 90 0.32 -5.17 -9.40
N HIS A 91 0.01 -6.22 -8.66
CA HIS A 91 -1.14 -6.31 -7.77
C HIS A 91 -0.79 -7.14 -6.54
N LEU A 92 -1.74 -7.25 -5.61
CA LEU A 92 -1.56 -8.06 -4.41
C LEU A 92 -1.14 -9.50 -4.79
N GLY A 93 -0.09 -9.99 -4.14
CA GLY A 93 0.53 -11.30 -4.42
C GLY A 93 1.50 -11.34 -5.60
N ALA A 94 1.60 -10.29 -6.42
CA ALA A 94 2.49 -10.23 -7.59
C ALA A 94 2.99 -8.79 -7.85
N PHE A 95 3.74 -8.23 -6.89
CA PHE A 95 4.39 -6.94 -7.04
C PHE A 95 5.78 -7.07 -7.65
N SER A 96 6.12 -6.13 -8.53
CA SER A 96 7.47 -5.93 -9.07
C SER A 96 7.95 -4.53 -8.72
N LEU A 97 9.15 -4.44 -8.16
CA LEU A 97 9.75 -3.18 -7.72
C LEU A 97 11.04 -2.90 -8.48
N ARG A 98 11.26 -1.63 -8.84
CA ARG A 98 12.57 -1.14 -9.27
C ARG A 98 13.20 -0.37 -8.12
N ILE A 99 14.36 -0.83 -7.65
CA ILE A 99 15.09 -0.24 -6.53
C ILE A 99 16.43 0.29 -7.03
N ASP A 100 16.72 1.56 -6.74
CA ASP A 100 18.02 2.19 -6.94
C ASP A 100 18.79 2.25 -5.61
N ASP A 101 20.11 2.46 -5.68
CA ASP A 101 21.00 2.54 -4.51
C ASP A 101 20.91 1.32 -3.58
N TYR A 102 20.66 0.13 -4.15
CA TYR A 102 20.50 -1.11 -3.41
C TYR A 102 21.81 -1.53 -2.73
N ALA A 103 21.78 -1.66 -1.40
CA ALA A 103 22.88 -2.16 -0.60
C ALA A 103 22.38 -3.13 0.48
N VAL A 104 23.17 -4.18 0.71
CA VAL A 104 22.98 -5.25 1.71
C VAL A 104 23.82 -5.00 2.95
#